data_AF-A0A7G3G7Q5-F1
#
_entry.id   AF-A0A7G3G7Q5-F1
#
_cell.length_a   1.000
_cell.length_b   1.000
_cell.length_c   1.000
_cell.angle_alpha   90.00
_cell.angle_beta   90.00
_cell.angle_gamma   90.00
#
_symmetry.space_group_name_H-M   'P 1'
#
loop_
_entity.id
_entity.type
_entity.pdbx_description
1 polymer ?
#
loop_
_entity_poly.entity_id
_entity_poly.type
_entity_poly.pdbx_seq_one_letter_code
_entity_poly.pdbx_strand_id
1 'polypeptide(L)'
;MPTKSKQWLKLLGISAVLLMAGCSSMKTPATADVAVSDAAVENAAGAGGAKYAPVEMNMAREKMQRAHKAMAAKDFKLAAELANQAESDAKLAQSKANSGKAEVAEQALQDDIRVMREELNRANK
;
A
#
# COMPACT_ATOMS: atom_id res chain seq x y z
N MET A 1 51.39 -40.30 3.53
CA MET A 1 50.96 -38.96 3.07
C MET A 1 49.43 -38.84 3.16
N PRO A 2 48.87 -38.43 4.31
CA PRO A 2 47.42 -38.35 4.53
C PRO A 2 46.93 -36.90 4.69
N THR A 3 46.33 -36.30 3.66
CA THR A 3 45.79 -34.92 3.76
C THR A 3 44.40 -34.69 3.16
N LYS A 4 43.79 -35.66 2.47
CA LYS A 4 42.51 -35.45 1.75
C LYS A 4 41.24 -35.45 2.65
N SER A 5 41.27 -36.14 3.79
CA SER A 5 40.10 -36.28 4.68
C SER A 5 39.76 -34.99 5.46
N LYS A 6 40.76 -34.21 5.88
CA LYS A 6 40.53 -32.95 6.63
C LYS A 6 40.04 -31.79 5.76
N GLN A 7 40.24 -31.84 4.44
CA GLN A 7 39.74 -30.83 3.50
C GLN A 7 38.23 -30.93 3.29
N TRP A 8 37.68 -32.15 3.25
CA TRP A 8 36.24 -32.38 3.14
C TRP A 8 35.46 -31.90 4.36
N LEU A 9 36.04 -32.04 5.56
CA LEU A 9 35.44 -31.55 6.79
C LEU A 9 35.36 -30.01 6.86
N LYS A 10 36.33 -29.31 6.24
CA LYS A 10 36.36 -27.84 6.19
C LYS A 10 35.39 -27.25 5.16
N LEU A 11 35.17 -27.93 4.03
CA LEU A 11 34.21 -27.50 3.02
C LEU A 11 32.75 -27.63 3.51
N LEU A 12 32.46 -28.65 4.33
CA LEU A 12 31.11 -28.86 4.85
C LEU A 12 30.75 -27.87 5.98
N GLY A 13 31.74 -27.38 6.72
CA GLY A 13 31.54 -26.38 7.78
C GLY A 13 31.24 -24.96 7.28
N ILE A 14 31.73 -24.57 6.10
CA ILE A 14 31.52 -23.23 5.53
C ILE A 14 30.11 -23.10 4.91
N SER A 15 29.54 -24.19 4.42
CA SER A 15 28.17 -24.21 3.85
C SER A 15 27.07 -23.99 4.90
N ALA A 16 27.29 -24.35 6.17
CA ALA A 16 26.27 -24.27 7.21
C ALA A 16 26.07 -22.85 7.76
N VAL A 17 27.08 -21.98 7.69
CA VAL A 17 27.01 -20.61 8.24
C VAL A 17 26.27 -19.64 7.30
N LEU A 18 26.24 -19.91 6.00
CA LEU A 18 25.54 -19.07 5.01
C LEU A 18 24.01 -19.16 5.09
N LEU A 19 23.45 -20.23 5.68
CA LEU A 19 21.99 -20.39 5.81
C LEU A 19 21.41 -19.64 7.01
N MET A 20 22.22 -19.24 8.00
CA MET A 20 21.73 -18.51 9.19
C MET A 20 21.76 -16.98 9.02
N ALA A 21 22.38 -16.43 7.98
CA ALA A 21 22.37 -14.99 7.71
C ALA A 21 21.04 -14.48 7.12
N GLY A 22 20.13 -15.37 6.70
CA GLY A 22 18.90 -14.99 5.98
C GLY A 22 17.73 -14.49 6.84
N CYS A 23 17.67 -14.85 8.13
CA CYS A 23 16.47 -14.54 8.94
C CYS A 23 16.45 -13.13 9.55
N SER A 24 17.59 -12.43 9.60
CA SER A 24 17.63 -11.02 10.06
C SER A 24 17.57 -10.00 8.92
N SER A 25 17.77 -10.44 7.67
CA SER A 25 17.83 -9.54 6.51
C SER A 25 16.44 -9.04 6.09
N MET A 26 15.37 -9.81 6.33
CA MET A 26 14.01 -9.47 5.90
C MET A 26 13.24 -8.53 6.84
N LYS A 27 13.70 -8.35 8.09
CA LYS A 27 13.01 -7.47 9.06
C LYS A 27 13.01 -6.01 8.62
N THR A 28 14.15 -5.51 8.14
CA THR A 28 14.29 -4.10 7.75
C THR A 28 13.45 -3.75 6.51
N PRO A 29 13.48 -4.54 5.42
CA PRO A 29 12.59 -4.34 4.27
C PRO A 29 11.11 -4.41 4.65
N ALA A 30 10.68 -5.44 5.40
CA ALA A 30 9.27 -5.57 5.78
C ALA A 30 8.76 -4.41 6.65
N THR A 31 9.62 -3.86 7.51
CA THR A 31 9.27 -2.67 8.31
C THR A 31 9.08 -1.44 7.42
N ALA A 32 9.91 -1.28 6.38
CA ALA A 32 9.79 -0.19 5.43
C ALA A 32 8.51 -0.34 4.57
N ASP A 33 8.24 -1.54 4.06
CA ASP A 33 7.04 -1.83 3.25
C ASP A 33 5.75 -1.55 4.05
N VAL A 34 5.70 -2.01 5.30
CA VAL A 34 4.57 -1.74 6.22
C VAL A 34 4.39 -0.25 6.45
N ALA A 35 5.48 0.50 6.70
CA ALA A 35 5.40 1.93 6.94
C ALA A 35 4.95 2.73 5.71
N VAL A 36 5.44 2.37 4.51
CA VAL A 36 5.02 2.98 3.24
C VAL A 36 3.54 2.68 2.99
N SER A 37 3.11 1.45 3.26
CA SER A 37 1.72 1.02 3.07
C SER A 37 0.76 1.72 4.05
N ASP A 38 1.15 1.89 5.31
CA ASP A 38 0.38 2.69 6.28
C ASP A 38 0.21 4.14 5.80
N ALA A 39 1.27 4.76 5.30
CA ALA A 39 1.20 6.11 4.74
C ALA A 39 0.26 6.17 3.51
N ALA A 40 0.26 5.14 2.66
CA ALA A 40 -0.66 5.06 1.53
C ALA A 40 -2.13 4.94 1.99
N VAL A 41 -2.42 4.14 3.01
CA VAL A 41 -3.77 4.02 3.61
C VAL A 41 -4.23 5.36 4.18
N GLU A 42 -3.35 6.08 4.88
CA GLU A 42 -3.68 7.40 5.43
C GLU A 42 -3.91 8.44 4.34
N ASN A 43 -3.06 8.46 3.30
CA ASN A 43 -3.25 9.32 2.13
C ASN A 43 -4.58 9.06 1.43
N ALA A 44 -4.97 7.78 1.29
CA ALA A 44 -6.26 7.40 0.72
C ALA A 44 -7.43 7.83 1.62
N ALA A 45 -7.28 7.72 2.95
CA ALA A 45 -8.27 8.22 3.91
C ALA A 45 -8.44 9.73 3.80
N GLY A 46 -7.34 10.50 3.80
CA GLY A 46 -7.34 11.95 3.64
C GLY A 46 -7.87 12.42 2.27
N ALA A 47 -7.67 11.62 1.22
CA ALA A 47 -8.28 11.85 -0.09
C ALA A 47 -9.80 11.61 -0.09
N GLY A 48 -10.40 11.10 0.99
CA GLY A 48 -11.82 10.80 1.07
C GLY A 48 -12.18 9.41 0.58
N GLY A 49 -11.22 8.48 0.52
CA GLY A 49 -11.44 7.10 0.11
C GLY A 49 -12.59 6.43 0.86
N ALA A 50 -12.82 6.76 2.14
CA ALA A 50 -13.92 6.17 2.91
C ALA A 50 -15.32 6.54 2.36
N LYS A 51 -15.44 7.71 1.70
CA LYS A 51 -16.68 8.18 1.10
C LYS A 51 -16.85 7.67 -0.33
N TYR A 52 -15.79 7.75 -1.13
CA TYR A 52 -15.86 7.52 -2.58
C TYR A 52 -15.44 6.10 -3.00
N ALA A 53 -14.74 5.36 -2.14
CA ALA A 53 -14.24 4.01 -2.39
C ALA A 53 -14.25 3.16 -1.10
N PRO A 54 -15.41 2.98 -0.45
CA PRO A 54 -15.49 2.34 0.87
C PRO A 54 -15.03 0.88 0.85
N VAL A 55 -15.25 0.16 -0.25
CA VAL A 55 -14.87 -1.25 -0.39
C VAL A 55 -13.35 -1.39 -0.38
N GLU A 56 -12.67 -0.64 -1.23
CA GLU A 56 -11.20 -0.66 -1.34
C GLU A 56 -10.54 -0.16 -0.06
N MET A 57 -11.08 0.90 0.57
CA MET A 57 -10.57 1.36 1.86
C MET A 57 -10.71 0.31 2.96
N ASN A 58 -11.82 -0.43 3.00
CA ASN A 58 -11.99 -1.49 3.98
C ASN A 58 -11.03 -2.64 3.72
N MET A 59 -10.84 -3.05 2.46
CA MET A 59 -9.85 -4.05 2.08
C MET A 59 -8.43 -3.62 2.49
N ALA A 60 -8.04 -2.38 2.21
CA ALA A 60 -6.74 -1.84 2.57
C ALA A 60 -6.52 -1.88 4.10
N ARG A 61 -7.50 -1.41 4.88
CA ARG A 61 -7.44 -1.41 6.35
C ARG A 61 -7.37 -2.82 6.92
N GLU A 62 -8.18 -3.75 6.43
CA GLU A 62 -8.17 -5.13 6.90
C GLU A 62 -6.83 -5.80 6.60
N LYS A 63 -6.28 -5.60 5.40
CA LYS A 63 -4.97 -6.15 5.04
C LYS A 63 -3.86 -5.52 5.87
N MET A 64 -3.88 -4.21 6.13
CA MET A 64 -2.91 -3.59 7.04
C MET A 64 -3.01 -4.12 8.47
N GLN A 65 -4.21 -4.33 9.00
CA GLN A 65 -4.36 -4.94 10.32
C GLN A 65 -3.74 -6.35 10.37
N ARG A 66 -3.88 -7.13 9.29
CA ARG A 66 -3.24 -8.46 9.18
C ARG A 66 -1.72 -8.33 9.02
N ALA A 67 -1.23 -7.35 8.27
CA ALA A 67 0.20 -7.06 8.12
C ALA A 67 0.85 -6.71 9.48
N HIS A 68 0.20 -5.86 10.27
CA HIS A 68 0.63 -5.52 11.64
C HIS A 68 0.68 -6.73 12.57
N LYS A 69 -0.31 -7.63 12.48
CA LYS A 69 -0.30 -8.90 13.22
C LYS A 69 0.86 -9.81 12.79
N ALA A 70 1.12 -9.90 11.47
CA ALA A 70 2.25 -10.67 10.95
C ALA A 70 3.61 -10.09 11.40
N MET A 71 3.76 -8.76 11.42
CA MET A 71 4.93 -8.08 11.98
C MET A 71 5.17 -8.43 13.45
N ALA A 72 4.10 -8.41 14.27
CA ALA A 72 4.17 -8.79 15.68
C ALA A 72 4.54 -10.27 15.86
N ALA A 73 4.04 -11.15 14.98
CA ALA A 73 4.40 -12.56 14.92
C ALA A 73 5.80 -12.83 14.34
N LYS A 74 6.52 -11.79 13.90
CA LYS A 74 7.82 -11.87 13.19
C LYS A 74 7.76 -12.63 11.85
N ASP A 75 6.57 -12.76 11.26
CA ASP A 75 6.39 -13.23 9.90
C ASP A 75 6.56 -12.06 8.92
N PHE A 76 7.83 -11.70 8.70
CA PHE A 76 8.19 -10.53 7.90
C PHE A 76 7.82 -10.67 6.42
N LYS A 77 7.81 -11.90 5.89
CA LYS A 77 7.42 -12.15 4.50
C LYS A 77 5.92 -11.89 4.32
N LEU A 78 5.09 -12.50 5.17
CA LEU A 78 3.64 -12.30 5.11
C LEU A 78 3.27 -10.85 5.40
N ALA A 79 3.96 -10.19 6.33
CA ALA A 79 3.76 -8.77 6.62
C ALA A 79 3.99 -7.89 5.38
N ALA A 80 5.12 -8.08 4.68
CA ALA A 80 5.43 -7.34 3.46
C ALA A 80 4.43 -7.61 2.34
N GLU A 81 4.04 -8.87 2.13
CA GLU A 81 3.04 -9.23 1.11
C GLU A 81 1.67 -8.60 1.38
N LEU A 82 1.21 -8.64 2.62
CA LEU A 82 -0.06 -8.02 3.03
C LEU A 82 -0.01 -6.50 2.94
N ALA A 83 1.12 -5.89 3.32
CA ALA A 83 1.35 -4.45 3.23
C ALA A 83 1.27 -3.97 1.77
N ASN A 84 2.00 -4.61 0.85
CA ASN A 84 1.99 -4.26 -0.57
C ASN A 84 0.59 -4.39 -1.20
N GLN A 85 -0.18 -5.41 -0.80
CA GLN A 85 -1.57 -5.54 -1.23
C GLN A 85 -2.44 -4.39 -0.68
N ALA A 86 -2.27 -4.05 0.60
CA ALA A 86 -3.00 -2.95 1.22
C ALA A 86 -2.65 -1.59 0.57
N GLU A 87 -1.38 -1.35 0.25
CA GLU A 87 -0.94 -0.17 -0.49
C GLU A 87 -1.64 -0.06 -1.86
N SER A 88 -1.75 -1.19 -2.58
CA SER A 88 -2.40 -1.23 -3.88
C SER A 88 -3.90 -0.91 -3.78
N ASP A 89 -4.59 -1.50 -2.80
CA ASP A 89 -6.00 -1.18 -2.52
C ASP A 89 -6.18 0.28 -2.11
N ALA A 90 -5.26 0.82 -1.29
CA ALA A 90 -5.29 2.21 -0.84
C ALA A 90 -5.09 3.18 -2.01
N LYS A 91 -4.15 2.91 -2.92
CA LYS A 91 -3.95 3.72 -4.14
C LYS A 91 -5.19 3.69 -5.03
N LEU A 92 -5.82 2.52 -5.19
CA LEU A 92 -7.08 2.43 -5.92
C LEU A 92 -8.19 3.27 -5.26
N ALA A 93 -8.32 3.18 -3.94
CA ALA A 93 -9.28 3.98 -3.19
C ALA A 93 -9.02 5.49 -3.33
N GLN A 94 -7.75 5.90 -3.27
CA GLN A 94 -7.34 7.29 -3.47
C GLN A 94 -7.70 7.78 -4.87
N SER A 95 -7.38 7.02 -5.91
CA SER A 95 -7.73 7.36 -7.30
C SER A 95 -9.23 7.51 -7.48
N LYS A 96 -10.02 6.55 -6.98
CA LYS A 96 -11.48 6.63 -7.02
C LYS A 96 -12.03 7.85 -6.27
N ALA A 97 -11.43 8.21 -5.14
CA ALA A 97 -11.80 9.41 -4.40
C ALA A 97 -11.50 10.70 -5.16
N ASN A 98 -10.35 10.77 -5.82
CA ASN A 98 -9.99 11.90 -6.65
C ASN A 98 -10.93 12.01 -7.86
N SER A 99 -11.26 10.90 -8.51
CA SER A 99 -12.24 10.87 -9.61
C SER A 99 -13.63 11.32 -9.16
N GLY A 100 -14.16 10.77 -8.06
CA GLY A 100 -15.48 11.17 -7.56
C GLY A 100 -15.54 12.64 -7.15
N LYS A 101 -14.45 13.20 -6.63
CA LYS A 101 -14.35 14.65 -6.38
C LYS A 101 -14.34 15.47 -7.67
N ALA A 102 -13.64 15.00 -8.70
CA ALA A 102 -13.59 15.67 -9.99
C ALA A 102 -14.97 15.67 -10.67
N GLU A 103 -15.71 14.57 -10.61
CA GLU A 103 -17.09 14.48 -11.13
C GLU A 103 -18.03 15.48 -10.42
N VAL A 104 -17.93 15.60 -9.10
CA VAL A 104 -18.73 16.60 -8.34
C VAL A 104 -18.36 18.03 -8.75
N ALA A 105 -17.06 18.31 -8.93
CA ALA A 105 -16.61 19.63 -9.37
C ALA A 105 -17.07 19.94 -10.81
N GLU A 106 -17.06 18.95 -11.71
CA GLU A 106 -17.56 19.08 -13.07
C GLU A 106 -19.06 19.42 -13.07
N GLN A 107 -19.87 18.70 -12.29
CA GLN A 107 -21.30 18.96 -12.17
C GLN A 107 -21.58 20.39 -11.69
N ALA A 108 -20.85 20.86 -10.67
CA ALA A 108 -20.99 22.22 -10.18
C ALA A 108 -20.67 23.27 -11.27
N LEU A 109 -19.61 23.06 -12.06
CA LEU A 109 -19.26 23.95 -13.17
C LEU A 109 -20.32 23.95 -14.28
N GLN A 110 -20.90 22.80 -14.61
CA GLN A 110 -21.99 22.70 -15.59
C GLN A 110 -23.24 23.44 -15.11
N ASP A 111 -23.59 23.31 -13.84
CA ASP A 111 -24.69 24.04 -13.22
C ASP A 111 -24.45 25.55 -13.21
N ASP A 112 -23.24 25.99 -12.86
CA ASP A 112 -22.87 27.41 -12.89
C ASP A 112 -22.98 27.99 -14.32
N ILE A 113 -22.52 27.25 -15.34
CA ILE A 113 -22.67 27.64 -16.75
C ILE A 113 -24.14 27.76 -17.14
N ARG A 114 -24.98 26.82 -16.71
CA ARG A 114 -26.42 26.85 -16.98
C ARG A 114 -27.07 28.08 -16.35
N VAL A 115 -26.80 28.35 -15.08
CA VAL A 115 -27.30 29.54 -14.37
C VAL A 115 -26.84 30.82 -15.06
N MET A 116 -25.55 30.94 -15.43
CA MET A 116 -25.06 32.11 -16.17
C MET A 116 -25.80 32.33 -17.50
N ARG A 117 -26.13 31.25 -18.23
CA ARG A 117 -26.92 31.36 -19.48
C ARG A 117 -28.35 31.83 -19.23
N GLU A 118 -28.99 31.34 -18.17
CA GLU A 118 -30.34 31.77 -17.76
C GLU A 118 -30.35 33.27 -17.39
N GLU A 119 -29.35 33.72 -16.64
CA GLU A 119 -29.18 35.13 -16.25
C GLU A 119 -28.96 36.06 -17.45
N LEU A 120 -28.12 35.66 -18.42
CA LEU A 120 -27.93 36.41 -19.66
C LEU A 120 -29.22 36.52 -20.48
N ASN A 121 -29.99 35.43 -20.57
CA ASN A 121 -31.28 35.44 -21.27
C ASN A 121 -32.32 36.30 -20.57
N ARG A 122 -32.30 36.37 -19.23
CA ARG A 122 -33.17 37.28 -18.46
C ARG A 122 -32.80 38.74 -18.66
N ALA A 123 -31.51 39.07 -18.69
CA ALA A 123 -31.02 40.43 -18.89
C ALA A 123 -31.24 40.97 -20.31
N ASN A 124 -31.33 40.08 -21.31
CA ASN A 124 -31.58 40.43 -22.71
C ASN A 124 -33.08 40.53 -23.08
N LYS A 125 -33.98 40.38 -22.11
CA LYS A 125 -35.43 40.61 -22.26
C LYS A 125 -35.81 41.96 -21.69
#